data_AF-A0A820RF59-F1
#
_entry.id   AF-A0A820RF59-F1
#
_cell.length_a   1.000
_cell.length_b   1.000
_cell.length_c   1.000
_cell.angle_alpha   90.00
_cell.angle_beta   90.00
_cell.angle_gamma   90.00
#
_symmetry.space_group_name_H-M   'P 1'
#
loop_
_entity.id
_entity.type
_entity.pdbx_description
1 polymer ?
#
loop_
_entity_poly.entity_id
_entity_poly.type
_entity_poly.pdbx_seq_one_letter_code
_entity_poly.pdbx_strand_id
1 'polypeptide(L)' 'MGLGTSRNTNDGPVFEVHGRLYRILDTIGQGSEATVYRCEDQSAMQYAVKVFYFSRYPPHDLKRRIGNFNKEG' A
#
# COMPACT_ATOMS: atom_id res chain seq x y z
N MET A 1 33.88 2.71 -12.93
CA MET A 1 33.46 1.71 -11.92
C MET A 1 31.95 1.75 -11.84
N GLY A 2 31.26 0.86 -12.56
CA GLY A 2 29.79 0.80 -12.56
C GLY A 2 29.32 -0.23 -11.55
N LEU A 3 28.79 0.23 -10.41
CA LEU A 3 28.06 -0.63 -9.49
C LEU A 3 26.65 -0.80 -10.06
N GLY A 4 26.48 -1.82 -10.90
CA GLY A 4 25.16 -2.36 -11.20
C GLY A 4 24.60 -2.92 -9.90
N THR A 5 23.73 -2.18 -9.24
CA THR A 5 22.96 -2.70 -8.12
C THR A 5 22.12 -3.84 -8.67
N SER A 6 22.53 -5.05 -8.30
CA SER A 6 21.79 -6.28 -8.55
C SER A 6 20.40 -6.08 -7.97
N ARG A 7 19.45 -5.71 -8.83
CA ARG A 7 18.04 -5.54 -8.49
C ARG A 7 17.53 -6.94 -8.21
N ASN A 8 17.66 -7.36 -6.95
CA ASN A 8 17.12 -8.61 -6.45
C ASN A 8 15.62 -8.60 -6.77
N THR A 9 15.20 -9.39 -7.75
CA THR A 9 13.83 -9.45 -8.30
C THR A 9 12.80 -9.97 -7.29
N ASN A 10 13.23 -10.29 -6.07
CA ASN A 10 12.37 -10.57 -4.92
C ASN A 10 11.89 -9.30 -4.19
N ASP A 11 12.44 -8.11 -4.51
CA ASP A 11 12.03 -6.82 -3.95
C ASP A 11 10.74 -6.31 -4.58
N GLY A 12 9.62 -6.83 -4.06
CA GLY A 12 8.31 -6.24 -4.29
C GLY A 12 8.31 -4.75 -3.88
N PRO A 13 7.45 -3.92 -4.48
CA PRO A 13 7.43 -2.49 -4.24
C PRO A 13 7.27 -2.16 -2.74
N VAL A 14 8.08 -1.22 -2.26
CA VAL A 14 8.10 -0.78 -0.86
C VAL A 14 7.47 0.61 -0.75
N PHE A 15 6.69 0.83 0.31
CA PHE A 15 6.15 2.14 0.67
C PHE A 15 6.29 2.41 2.18
N GLU A 16 6.30 3.68 2.56
CA GLU A 16 6.42 4.11 3.95
C GLU A 16 5.09 4.61 4.50
N VAL A 17 4.73 4.19 5.71
CA VAL A 17 3.62 4.74 6.50
C VAL A 17 4.12 5.01 7.91
N HIS A 18 4.08 6.28 8.33
CA HIS A 18 4.49 6.71 9.68
C HIS A 18 5.90 6.21 10.08
N GLY A 19 6.86 6.27 9.15
CA GLY A 19 8.23 5.80 9.39
C GLY A 19 8.40 4.28 9.41
N ARG A 20 7.37 3.50 9.06
CA ARG A 20 7.47 2.05 8.86
C ARG A 20 7.45 1.71 7.39
N LEU A 21 8.38 0.86 6.96
CA LEU A 21 8.44 0.35 5.59
C LEU A 21 7.61 -0.92 5.45
N TYR A 22 6.81 -0.96 4.39
CA TYR A 22 5.96 -2.08 4.02
C TYR A 22 6.32 -2.53 2.60
N ARG A 23 6.59 -3.82 2.43
CA ARG A 23 6.85 -4.45 1.14
C ARG A 23 5.59 -5.13 0.65
N ILE A 24 5.18 -4.87 -0.59
CA ILE A 24 4.07 -5.57 -1.22
C ILE A 24 4.53 -6.98 -1.60
N LEU A 25 3.80 -8.00 -1.16
CA LEU A 25 4.02 -9.40 -1.49
C LEU A 25 3.12 -9.82 -2.66
N ASP A 26 1.82 -9.56 -2.54
CA ASP A 26 0.81 -10.02 -3.50
C ASP A 26 -0.35 -9.04 -3.61
N THR A 27 -1.09 -9.12 -4.72
CA THR A 27 -2.41 -8.50 -4.84
C THR A 27 -3.46 -9.51 -4.38
N ILE A 28 -4.24 -9.16 -3.35
CA ILE A 28 -5.29 -10.05 -2.81
C ILE A 28 -6.69 -9.69 -3.32
N GLY A 29 -6.88 -8.49 -3.86
CA GLY A 29 -8.14 -8.10 -4.48
C GLY A 29 -8.01 -6.81 -5.27
N GLN A 30 -8.78 -6.70 -6.36
CA GLN A 30 -8.82 -5.50 -7.17
C GLN A 30 -10.27 -5.14 -7.44
N GLY A 31 -10.65 -3.89 -7.12
CA GLY A 31 -11.97 -3.34 -7.36
C GLY A 31 -11.91 -2.07 -8.20
N SER A 32 -13.08 -1.52 -8.53
CA SER A 32 -13.19 -0.28 -9.33
C SER A 32 -12.65 0.97 -8.61
N GLU A 33 -12.64 0.96 -7.27
CA GLU A 33 -12.22 2.11 -6.45
C GLU A 33 -10.87 1.91 -5.76
N ALA A 34 -10.38 0.67 -5.62
CA ALA A 34 -9.17 0.37 -4.88
C ALA A 34 -8.55 -0.99 -5.25
N THR A 35 -7.25 -1.14 -5.01
CA THR A 35 -6.57 -2.44 -4.91
C THR A 35 -6.29 -2.76 -3.45
N VAL A 36 -6.36 -4.03 -3.09
CA VAL A 36 -5.92 -4.55 -1.79
C VAL A 36 -4.70 -5.43 -2.02
N TYR A 37 -3.62 -5.12 -1.30
CA TYR A 37 -2.37 -5.84 -1.32
C TYR A 37 -2.16 -6.57 0.00
N ARG A 38 -1.49 -7.73 -0.07
CA ARG A 38 -0.82 -8.32 1.07
C ARG A 38 0.58 -7.74 1.15
N CYS A 39 0.91 -7.16 2.30
CA CYS A 39 2.19 -6.53 2.56
C CYS A 39 2.86 -7.15 3.79
N GLU A 40 4.17 -6.97 3.90
CA GLU A 40 4.97 -7.36 5.05
C GLU A 40 5.75 -6.15 5.57
N ASP A 41 5.85 -5.97 6.89
CA ASP A 41 6.69 -4.94 7.49
C ASP A 41 8.13 -5.45 7.77
N GLN A 42 8.99 -4.58 8.26
CA GLN A 42 10.37 -4.93 8.64
C GLN A 42 10.46 -6.00 9.73
N SER A 43 9.41 -6.21 10.52
CA SER A 43 9.28 -7.26 11.53
C SER A 43 8.79 -8.60 10.98
N ALA A 44 8.67 -8.73 9.64
CA ALA A 44 8.09 -9.89 8.95
C ALA A 44 6.61 -10.16 9.29
N MET A 45 5.87 -9.13 9.74
CA MET A 45 4.45 -9.23 10.05
C MET A 45 3.62 -8.88 8.83
N GLN A 46 2.58 -9.67 8.56
CA GLN A 46 1.75 -9.51 7.36
C GLN A 46 0.53 -8.62 7.61
N TYR A 47 0.22 -7.77 6.63
CA TYR A 47 -0.86 -6.79 6.65
C TYR A 47 -1.65 -6.80 5.34
N ALA A 48 -2.94 -6.47 5.41
CA ALA A 48 -3.75 -6.15 4.25
C ALA A 48 -3.80 -4.63 4.08
N VAL A 49 -3.38 -4.13 2.91
CA VAL A 49 -3.31 -2.69 2.62
C VAL A 49 -4.21 -2.36 1.44
N LYS A 50 -5.21 -1.50 1.67
CA LYS A 50 -6.15 -1.03 0.66
C LYS A 50 -5.71 0.33 0.11
N VAL A 51 -5.33 0.35 -1.17
CA VAL A 51 -4.89 1.54 -1.90
C VAL A 51 -6.00 2.00 -2.83
N PHE A 52 -6.50 3.20 -2.62
CA PHE A 52 -7.59 3.75 -3.41
C PHE A 52 -7.08 4.54 -4.62
N TYR A 53 -7.78 4.44 -5.76
CA TYR A 53 -7.44 5.16 -6.98
C TYR A 53 -7.99 6.59 -6.93
N PHE A 54 -7.21 7.53 -6.42
CA PHE A 54 -7.67 8.91 -6.21
C PHE A 54 -7.78 9.79 -7.45
N SER A 55 -7.59 9.25 -8.66
CA SER A 55 -7.80 9.99 -9.91
C SER A 55 -9.26 10.44 -10.14
N ARG A 56 -10.20 10.08 -9.25
CA ARG A 56 -11.62 10.47 -9.32
C ARG A 56 -12.15 11.30 -8.14
N TYR A 57 -11.31 11.68 -7.17
CA TYR A 57 -11.79 12.40 -5.98
C TYR A 57 -10.97 13.65 -5.67
N PRO A 58 -11.61 14.81 -5.45
CA PRO A 58 -10.93 15.97 -4.89
C PRO A 58 -10.30 15.61 -3.53
N PRO A 59 -9.11 16.12 -3.20
CA PRO A 59 -8.43 15.82 -1.94
C PRO A 59 -9.23 16.17 -0.67
N HIS A 60 -10.30 16.96 -0.77
CA HIS A 60 -11.18 17.28 0.36
C HIS A 60 -12.11 16.11 0.77
N ASP A 61 -12.51 15.24 -0.16
CA ASP A 61 -13.38 14.10 0.13
C ASP A 61 -12.65 12.94 0.80
N LEU A 62 -11.33 12.86 0.59
CA LEU A 62 -10.47 11.80 1.12
C LEU A 62 -10.55 11.71 2.66
N LYS A 63 -10.41 12.83 3.36
CA LYS A 63 -10.44 12.85 4.83
C LYS A 63 -11.79 12.42 5.39
N ARG A 64 -12.90 12.79 4.73
CA ARG A 64 -14.24 12.39 5.13
C ARG A 64 -14.46 10.88 4.95
N ARG A 65 -14.00 10.31 3.84
CA ARG A 65 -14.15 8.87 3.57
C ARG A 65 -13.32 8.01 4.53
N ILE A 66 -12.08 8.39 4.83
CA ILE A 66 -11.24 7.71 5.83
C ILE A 66 -11.92 7.75 7.21
N GLY A 67 -12.50 8.89 7.58
CA GLY A 67 -13.26 9.03 8.83
C GLY A 67 -14.49 8.13 8.89
N ASN A 68 -15.20 7.93 7.77
CA ASN A 68 -16.36 7.05 7.71
C ASN A 68 -15.97 5.57 7.73
N PHE A 69 -14.84 5.18 7.10
CA PHE A 69 -14.36 3.79 7.14
C PHE A 69 -14.09 3.31 8.58
N ASN A 70 -13.54 4.18 9.44
CA ASN A 70 -13.33 3.86 10.85
C ASN A 70 -14.63 3.74 11.68
N LYS A 71 -15.78 4.13 11.14
CA LYS A 71 -17.09 4.03 11.82
C LYS A 71 -17.93 2.84 11.40
N GLU A 72 -17.57 2.17 10.30
CA GLU A 72 -18.28 0.99 9.79
C GLU A 72 -17.65 -0.34 10.21
N GLY A 73 -16.58 -0.29 11.01
CA GLY A 73 -15.89 -1.46 11.60
C GLY A 73 -16.27 -1.71 13.05
#